data_AF-A0A2V2SZ12-F1
#
_entry.id   AF-A0A2V2SZ12-F1
#
_cell.length_a   1.000
_cell.length_b   1.000
_cell.length_c   1.000
_cell.angle_alpha   90.00
_cell.angle_beta   90.00
_cell.angle_gamma   90.00
#
_symmetry.space_group_name_H-M   'P 1'
#
loop_
_entity.id
_entity.type
_entity.pdbx_description
1 polymer ?
#
loop_
_entity_poly.entity_id
_entity_poly.type
_entity_poly.pdbx_seq_one_letter_code
_entity_poly.pdbx_strand_id
1 'polypeptide(L)' 'MPIYGRSKLTEIDAVRVRRGWFGKLILQVRYKVVRARLNPPGQPVTWEDAGVSEWRDANGSDLAESLMVAKYLGLSDA' A
#
# COMPACT_ATOMS: atom_id res chain seq x y z
N MET A 1 -7.82 -11.59 -23.76
CA MET A 1 -8.73 -10.57 -23.20
C MET A 1 -7.89 -9.46 -22.57
N PRO A 2 -8.05 -8.17 -22.92
CA PRO A 2 -7.30 -7.11 -22.27
C PRO A 2 -7.82 -6.92 -20.84
N ILE A 3 -6.91 -6.96 -19.87
CA ILE A 3 -7.21 -6.76 -18.45
C ILE A 3 -7.33 -5.25 -18.21
N TYR A 4 -8.54 -4.72 -18.29
CA TYR A 4 -8.82 -3.32 -17.95
C TYR A 4 -8.74 -3.11 -16.42
N GLY A 5 -8.08 -2.04 -16.00
CA GLY A 5 -8.40 -1.35 -14.74
C GLY A 5 -7.90 -1.96 -13.42
N ARG A 6 -6.96 -2.91 -13.42
CA ARG A 6 -6.35 -3.36 -12.15
C ARG A 6 -5.41 -2.29 -11.60
N SER A 7 -5.84 -1.62 -10.54
CA SER A 7 -4.96 -0.90 -9.61
C SER A 7 -4.41 -1.88 -8.59
N LYS A 8 -3.10 -1.80 -8.29
CA LYS A 8 -2.48 -2.62 -7.25
C LYS A 8 -1.88 -1.70 -6.19
N LEU A 9 -2.18 -1.98 -4.92
CA LEU A 9 -1.44 -1.43 -3.79
C LEU A 9 -0.14 -2.22 -3.69
N THR A 10 0.98 -1.59 -3.98
CA THR A 10 2.26 -2.28 -4.13
C THR A 10 3.19 -2.05 -2.95
N GLU A 11 3.23 -0.82 -2.43
CA GLU A 11 4.22 -0.42 -1.42
C GLU A 11 3.61 0.59 -0.45
N ILE A 12 4.11 0.62 0.78
CA ILE A 12 3.78 1.67 1.74
C ILE A 12 4.48 2.96 1.31
N ASP A 13 3.69 4.00 1.12
CA ASP A 13 4.16 5.35 0.86
C ASP A 13 4.48 6.09 2.16
N ALA A 14 3.58 5.99 3.13
CA ALA A 14 3.72 6.67 4.41
C ALA A 14 2.98 5.97 5.54
N VAL A 15 3.51 6.13 6.75
CA VAL A 15 2.89 5.68 8.01
C VAL A 15 2.75 6.87 8.94
N ARG A 16 1.61 7.00 9.62
CA ARG A 16 1.41 7.99 10.67
C ARG A 16 0.65 7.39 11.85
N VAL A 17 0.77 8.02 13.01
CA VAL A 17 -0.02 7.64 14.18
C VAL A 17 -1.10 8.69 14.41
N ARG A 18 -2.33 8.23 14.64
CA ARG A 18 -3.43 9.09 15.12
C ARG A 18 -3.87 8.67 16.51
N ARG A 19 -4.39 9.62 17.27
CA ARG A 19 -5.07 9.32 18.53
C ARG A 19 -6.48 8.82 18.24
N GLY A 20 -6.73 7.59 18.64
CA GLY A 20 -8.04 6.96 18.66
C GLY A 20 -8.81 7.24 19.94
N TRP A 21 -9.98 6.64 20.01
CA TRP A 21 -10.86 6.71 21.17
C TRP A 21 -10.17 6.11 22.41
N PHE A 22 -10.45 6.69 23.60
CA PHE A 22 -9.77 6.37 24.86
C PHE A 22 -8.24 6.53 24.87
N GLY A 23 -7.68 7.34 23.97
CA GLY A 23 -6.23 7.57 23.92
C GLY A 23 -5.43 6.42 23.32
N LYS A 24 -6.09 5.42 22.72
CA LYS A 24 -5.41 4.37 21.95
C LYS A 24 -4.67 4.99 20.77
N LEU A 25 -3.42 4.57 20.55
CA LEU A 25 -2.69 4.95 19.34
C LEU A 25 -3.12 4.02 18.20
N ILE A 26 -3.55 4.62 17.08
CA ILE A 26 -3.95 3.90 15.88
C ILE A 26 -2.95 4.22 14.79
N LEU A 27 -2.37 3.17 14.20
CA LEU A 27 -1.47 3.29 13.07
C LEU A 27 -2.28 3.44 11.79
N GLN A 28 -1.97 4.47 11.01
CA GLN A 28 -2.53 4.68 9.68
C GLN A 28 -1.47 4.53 8.61
N VAL A 29 -1.86 3.88 7.54
CA VAL A 29 -1.01 3.58 6.39
C VAL A 29 -1.58 4.22 5.14
N ARG A 30 -0.68 4.62 4.26
CA ARG A 30 -0.95 5.07 2.90
C ARG A 30 -0.05 4.29 1.95
N TYR A 31 -0.60 3.85 0.83
CA TYR A 31 0.13 3.05 -0.16
C TYR A 31 0.36 3.82 -1.45
N LYS A 32 1.42 3.46 -2.16
CA LYS A 32 1.58 3.79 -3.57
C LYS A 32 0.62 2.93 -4.38
N VAL A 33 -0.11 3.59 -5.28
CA VAL A 33 -1.04 2.96 -6.20
C VAL A 33 -0.36 2.90 -7.55
N VAL A 34 -0.21 1.70 -8.09
CA VAL A 34 0.21 1.53 -9.49
C VAL A 34 -0.96 1.07 -10.33
N ARG A 35 -1.03 1.57 -11.56
CA ARG A 35 -2.05 1.20 -12.54
C ARG A 35 -1.40 0.48 -13.70
N ALA A 36 -2.02 -0.60 -14.16
CA ALA A 36 -1.60 -1.27 -15.37
C ALA A 36 -1.81 -0.32 -16.58
N ARG A 37 -0.74 -0.05 -17.32
CA ARG A 37 -0.81 0.62 -18.62
C ARG A 37 -1.23 -0.39 -19.67
N LEU A 38 -2.20 -0.01 -20.50
CA LEU A 38 -2.59 -0.79 -21.67
C LEU A 38 -1.49 -0.66 -22.74
N ASN A 39 -0.73 -1.74 -22.91
CA ASN A 39 0.24 -1.84 -23.98
C ASN A 39 -0.36 -2.57 -25.20
N PRO A 40 0.15 -2.31 -26.42
CA PRO A 40 -0.25 -3.02 -27.62
C PRO A 40 -0.15 -4.55 -27.46
N PRO A 41 -0.99 -5.32 -28.17
CA PRO A 41 -0.97 -6.78 -28.08
C PRO A 41 0.42 -7.35 -28.43
N GLY A 42 0.92 -8.23 -27.58
CA GLY A 42 2.27 -8.82 -27.69
C GLY A 42 3.34 -8.13 -26.84
N GLN A 43 3.05 -7.00 -26.20
CA GLN A 43 3.96 -6.35 -25.25
C GLN A 43 3.63 -6.71 -23.79
N PRO A 44 4.63 -6.76 -22.89
CA PRO A 44 4.41 -7.02 -21.48
C PRO A 44 3.60 -5.90 -20.83
N VAL A 45 2.81 -6.22 -19.80
CA VAL A 45 2.09 -5.22 -19.00
C VAL A 45 3.11 -4.36 -18.26
N THR A 46 3.02 -3.05 -18.43
CA THR A 46 3.80 -2.07 -17.65
C THR A 46 2.94 -1.48 -16.56
N TRP A 47 3.54 -1.22 -15.39
CA TRP A 47 2.88 -0.60 -14.25
C TRP A 47 3.38 0.83 -14.14
N GLU A 48 2.47 1.78 -14.14
CA GLU A 48 2.78 3.20 -13.98
C GLU A 48 2.29 3.69 -12.62
N ASP A 49 3.02 4.65 -12.06
CA ASP A 49 2.62 5.34 -10.83
C ASP A 49 1.29 6.08 -11.06
N ALA A 50 0.29 5.75 -10.24
CA ALA A 50 -1.05 6.32 -10.28
C ALA A 50 -1.35 7.13 -9.01
N GLY A 51 -0.33 7.49 -8.23
CA GLY A 51 -0.42 8.32 -7.04
C GLY A 51 -0.47 7.50 -5.75
N VAL A 52 -1.15 8.07 -4.75
CA VAL A 52 -1.22 7.49 -3.40
C VAL A 52 -2.65 7.18 -3.00
N SER A 53 -2.82 6.13 -2.20
CA SER A 53 -4.12 5.75 -1.65
C SER A 53 -4.61 6.79 -0.63
N GLU A 54 -5.87 6.68 -0.24
CA GLU A 54 -6.33 7.34 0.98
C GLU A 54 -5.65 6.76 2.22
N TRP A 55 -5.66 7.53 3.30
CA TRP A 55 -5.22 7.05 4.61
C TRP A 55 -6.24 6.05 5.14
N ARG A 56 -5.75 4.88 5.54
CA ARG A 56 -6.58 3.88 6.24
C ARG A 56 -5.89 3.41 7.52
N ASP A 57 -6.68 2.95 8.47
CA ASP A 57 -6.13 2.29 9.66
C ASP A 57 -5.49 0.96 9.22
N ALA A 58 -4.30 0.67 9.73
CA ALA A 58 -3.59 -0.55 9.42
C ALA A 58 -4.34 -1.77 9.98
N ASN A 59 -4.43 -2.83 9.19
CA ASN A 59 -5.04 -4.06 9.68
C ASN A 59 -4.03 -4.86 10.51
N GLY A 60 -4.14 -4.78 11.84
CA GLY A 60 -3.28 -5.55 12.76
C GLY A 60 -3.49 -7.07 12.69
N SER A 61 -4.50 -7.57 11.98
CA SER A 61 -4.68 -9.02 11.74
C SER A 61 -4.01 -9.50 10.46
N ASP A 62 -3.57 -8.59 9.59
CA ASP A 62 -2.85 -8.93 8.36
C ASP A 62 -1.35 -8.91 8.64
N LEU A 63 -0.76 -10.10 8.73
CA LEU A 63 0.68 -10.28 8.99
C LEU A 63 1.52 -9.66 7.86
N ALA A 64 1.10 -9.76 6.61
CA ALA A 64 1.85 -9.21 5.48
C ALA A 64 1.88 -7.68 5.56
N GLU A 65 0.74 -7.06 5.85
CA GLU A 65 0.67 -5.61 6.08
C GLU A 65 1.54 -5.18 7.26
N SER A 66 1.49 -5.93 8.36
CA SER A 66 2.29 -5.66 9.56
C SER A 66 3.79 -5.71 9.27
N LEU A 67 4.25 -6.71 8.51
CA LEU A 67 5.65 -6.84 8.09
C LEU A 67 6.08 -5.71 7.14
N MET A 68 5.20 -5.29 6.23
CA MET A 68 5.47 -4.15 5.35
C MET A 68 5.63 -2.85 6.16
N VAL A 69 4.77 -2.63 7.16
CA VAL A 69 4.86 -1.47 8.07
C VAL A 69 6.15 -1.51 8.88
N ALA A 70 6.48 -2.66 9.47
CA ALA A 70 7.71 -2.83 10.25
C ALA A 70 8.95 -2.52 9.41
N LYS A 71 9.00 -3.09 8.18
CA LYS A 71 10.06 -2.80 7.21
C LYS A 71 10.14 -1.32 6.85
N TYR A 72 9.01 -0.67 6.60
CA TYR A 72 8.96 0.77 6.28
C TYR A 72 9.50 1.62 7.43
N LEU A 73 9.17 1.26 8.68
CA LEU A 73 9.62 1.96 9.88
C LEU A 73 11.07 1.64 10.27
N GLY A 74 11.77 0.78 9.52
CA GLY A 74 13.12 0.33 9.86
C GLY A 74 13.17 -0.56 11.11
N LEU A 75 12.03 -1.13 11.50
CA LEU A 75 11.93 -2.12 12.58
C LEU A 75 12.29 -3.48 12.00
N SER A 76 13.59 -3.75 11.81
CA SER A 76 14.06 -5.11 11.51
C SER A 76 14.27 -5.89 12.80
N ASP A 77 13.95 -7.19 12.77
CA ASP A 77 14.12 -8.13 13.88
C ASP A 77 15.49 -7.93 14.59
N ALA A 78 15.42 -7.58 15.87
CA ALA A 78 16.47 -7.82 16.85
C ALA A 78 16.14 -9.11 17.60
#